data_AF-A0A9E4FXP6-F1
#
_entry.id   AF-A0A9E4FXP6-F1
#
_cell.length_a   1.000
_cell.length_b   1.000
_cell.length_c   1.000
_cell.angle_alpha   90.00
_cell.angle_beta   90.00
_cell.angle_gamma   90.00
#
_symmetry.space_group_name_H-M   'P 1'
#
loop_
_entity.id
_entity.type
_entity.pdbx_description
1 polymer ?
#
loop_
_entity_poly.entity_id
_entity_poly.type
_entity_poly.pdbx_seq_one_letter_code
_entity_poly.pdbx_strand_id
1 'polypeptide(L)'
;GGAIVVLAGGAIVGSGTAAGCPALPLCDDRSTVTASGLHELHRAVWALLLLGLIATGAGMARRRRLGGPAATALATALNHGALALLALQGTLGVLMILDFRTAPIAEHLRIAHVTVAALFWWALSAAWWLAYETRRQRGA
;
A
#
# COMPACT_ATOMS: atom_id res chain seq x y z
N GLY A 1 -8.36 1.48 -5.63
CA GLY A 1 -7.37 0.70 -4.84
C GLY A 1 -6.68 1.58 -3.81
N GLY A 2 -5.72 2.41 -4.21
CA GLY A 2 -4.91 3.23 -3.28
C GLY A 2 -5.71 4.08 -2.29
N ALA A 3 -6.74 4.79 -2.76
CA ALA A 3 -7.60 5.61 -1.89
C ALA A 3 -8.31 4.77 -0.81
N ILE A 4 -8.70 3.54 -1.15
CA ILE A 4 -9.38 2.63 -0.23
C ILE A 4 -8.43 2.15 0.87
N VAL A 5 -7.14 1.91 0.57
CA VAL A 5 -6.13 1.56 1.60
C VAL A 5 -5.93 2.70 2.58
N VAL A 6 -5.78 3.92 2.06
CA VAL A 6 -5.58 5.13 2.89
C VAL A 6 -6.81 5.39 3.76
N LEU A 7 -8.01 5.29 3.18
CA LEU A 7 -9.27 5.46 3.92
C LEU A 7 -9.51 4.34 4.94
N ALA A 8 -9.23 3.08 4.60
CA ALA A 8 -9.35 1.96 5.54
C ALA A 8 -8.32 2.09 6.69
N GLY A 9 -7.08 2.48 6.40
CA GLY A 9 -6.07 2.76 7.41
C GLY A 9 -6.46 3.93 8.31
N GLY A 10 -6.97 5.02 7.72
CA GLY A 10 -7.51 6.17 8.46
C GLY A 10 -8.71 5.79 9.33
N ALA A 11 -9.59 4.91 8.85
CA ALA A 11 -10.72 4.41 9.62
C ALA A 11 -10.28 3.58 10.82
N ILE A 12 -9.27 2.71 10.68
CA ILE A 12 -8.68 1.92 11.80
C ILE A 12 -8.11 2.83 12.90
N VAL A 13 -7.41 3.90 12.50
CA VAL A 13 -6.85 4.87 13.45
C VAL A 13 -7.97 5.68 14.10
N GLY A 14 -8.93 6.17 13.31
CA GLY A 14 -10.04 7.00 13.78
C GLY A 14 -11.04 6.27 14.68
N SER A 15 -11.21 4.95 14.52
CA SER A 15 -12.05 4.12 15.37
C SER A 15 -11.36 3.67 16.67
N GLY A 16 -10.07 4.00 16.87
CA GLY A 16 -9.30 3.52 18.01
C GLY A 16 -9.02 2.02 17.99
N THR A 17 -9.30 1.31 16.90
CA THR A 17 -9.12 -0.15 16.79
C THR A 17 -7.76 -0.54 16.22
N ALA A 18 -6.76 0.35 16.29
CA ALA A 18 -5.42 0.10 15.74
C ALA A 18 -4.76 -1.16 16.32
N ALA A 19 -5.05 -1.49 17.58
CA ALA A 19 -4.55 -2.68 18.26
C ALA A 19 -5.56 -3.85 18.30
N GLY A 20 -6.66 -3.75 17.56
CA GLY A 20 -7.81 -4.66 17.66
C GLY A 20 -7.66 -6.02 16.97
N CYS A 21 -6.49 -6.33 16.39
CA CYS A 21 -6.24 -7.60 15.67
C CYS A 21 -4.76 -8.03 15.82
N PRO A 22 -4.40 -8.77 16.89
CA PRO A 22 -3.01 -9.13 17.23
C PRO A 22 -2.45 -10.32 16.44
N ALA A 23 -3.29 -11.00 15.66
CA ALA A 23 -2.92 -12.17 14.86
C ALA A 23 -2.59 -11.80 13.40
N LEU A 24 -1.81 -12.68 12.76
CA LEU A 24 -1.44 -12.65 11.35
C LEU A 24 -1.52 -14.08 10.80
N PRO A 25 -1.88 -14.27 9.52
CA PRO A 25 -2.30 -13.25 8.54
C PRO A 25 -3.75 -12.77 8.73
N LEU A 26 -4.59 -13.56 9.41
CA LEU A 26 -5.96 -13.24 9.75
C LEU A 26 -6.08 -12.85 11.23
N CYS A 27 -7.17 -12.17 11.59
CA CYS A 27 -7.50 -11.91 12.97
C CYS A 27 -7.92 -13.21 13.67
N ASP A 28 -7.74 -13.28 14.99
CA ASP A 28 -8.20 -14.40 15.81
C ASP A 28 -9.36 -13.97 16.72
N ASP A 29 -9.87 -14.93 17.49
CA ASP A 29 -11.06 -14.79 18.35
C ASP A 29 -10.96 -13.69 19.41
N ARG A 30 -9.77 -13.09 19.61
CA ARG A 30 -9.57 -11.94 20.50
C ARG A 30 -10.03 -10.62 19.89
N SER A 31 -10.38 -10.62 18.61
CA SER A 31 -10.73 -9.41 17.84
C SER A 31 -12.24 -9.20 17.82
N THR A 32 -12.70 -7.96 17.99
CA THR A 32 -14.12 -7.65 17.77
C THR A 32 -14.46 -7.75 16.29
N VAL A 33 -15.74 -8.01 15.95
CA VAL A 33 -16.20 -8.11 14.55
C VAL A 33 -15.85 -6.85 13.74
N THR A 34 -15.96 -5.68 14.35
CA THR A 34 -15.60 -4.41 13.69
C THR A 34 -14.10 -4.30 13.46
N ALA A 35 -13.28 -4.68 14.44
CA ALA A 35 -11.83 -4.63 14.32
C ALA A 35 -11.32 -5.66 13.29
N SER A 36 -11.84 -6.89 13.30
CA SER A 36 -11.46 -7.91 12.33
C SER A 36 -11.80 -7.49 10.91
N GLY A 37 -13.03 -7.02 10.66
CA GLY A 37 -13.46 -6.58 9.34
C GLY A 37 -12.60 -5.44 8.77
N LEU A 38 -12.29 -4.42 9.58
CA LEU A 38 -11.45 -3.29 9.14
C LEU A 38 -10.00 -3.72 8.85
N HIS A 39 -9.39 -4.51 9.74
CA HIS A 39 -8.01 -4.96 9.58
C HIS A 39 -7.85 -5.92 8.41
N GLU A 40 -8.76 -6.87 8.24
CA GLU A 40 -8.74 -7.82 7.12
C GLU A 40 -8.94 -7.10 5.79
N LEU A 41 -9.89 -6.15 5.71
CA LEU A 41 -10.06 -5.32 4.53
C LEU A 41 -8.78 -4.53 4.21
N HIS A 42 -8.17 -3.89 5.21
CA HIS A 42 -6.94 -3.12 5.01
C HIS A 42 -5.80 -4.01 4.48
N ARG A 43 -5.61 -5.20 5.06
CA ARG A 43 -4.60 -6.20 4.63
C ARG A 43 -4.90 -6.73 3.22
N ALA A 44 -6.16 -7.02 2.92
CA ALA A 44 -6.57 -7.51 1.60
C ALA A 44 -6.31 -6.47 0.51
N VAL A 45 -6.68 -5.21 0.74
CA VAL A 45 -6.45 -4.15 -0.25
C VAL A 45 -4.95 -3.85 -0.38
N TRP A 46 -4.16 -3.91 0.70
CA TRP A 46 -2.69 -3.85 0.62
C TRP A 46 -2.13 -4.96 -0.28
N ALA A 47 -2.56 -6.21 -0.09
CA ALA A 47 -2.10 -7.35 -0.89
C ALA A 47 -2.48 -7.20 -2.37
N LEU A 48 -3.71 -6.75 -2.66
CA LEU A 48 -4.16 -6.47 -4.04
C LEU A 48 -3.33 -5.36 -4.70
N LEU A 49 -2.97 -4.31 -3.96
CA LEU A 49 -2.10 -3.26 -4.50
C LEU A 49 -0.69 -3.78 -4.80
N LEU A 50 -0.15 -4.63 -3.92
CA LEU A 50 1.16 -5.24 -4.12
C LEU A 50 1.19 -6.06 -5.41
N LEU A 51 0.20 -6.93 -5.59
CA LEU A 51 0.05 -7.72 -6.82
C LEU A 51 -0.14 -6.83 -8.04
N GLY A 52 -0.92 -5.76 -7.94
CA GLY A 52 -1.13 -4.80 -9.02
C GLY A 52 0.15 -4.09 -9.47
N LEU A 53 1.00 -3.67 -8.53
CA LEU A 53 2.28 -3.01 -8.83
C LEU A 53 3.31 -3.99 -9.42
N ILE A 54 3.34 -5.22 -8.93
CA ILE A 54 4.17 -6.29 -9.50
C ILE A 54 3.74 -6.58 -10.94
N ALA A 55 2.43 -6.77 -11.17
CA ALA A 55 1.88 -7.03 -12.49
C ALA A 55 2.14 -5.86 -13.46
N THR A 56 2.04 -4.62 -12.98
CA THR A 56 2.36 -3.42 -13.76
C THR A 56 3.83 -3.39 -14.15
N GLY A 57 4.73 -3.62 -13.18
CA GLY A 57 6.17 -3.74 -13.42
C GLY A 57 6.54 -4.81 -14.44
N ALA A 58 5.99 -6.02 -14.27
CA ALA A 58 6.18 -7.14 -15.18
C ALA A 58 5.63 -6.83 -16.58
N GLY A 59 4.49 -6.16 -16.67
CA GLY A 59 3.88 -5.72 -17.92
C GLY A 59 4.77 -4.72 -18.68
N MET A 60 5.37 -3.76 -17.98
CA MET A 60 6.34 -2.81 -18.56
C MET A 60 7.58 -3.54 -19.11
N ALA A 61 8.15 -4.48 -18.34
CA ALA A 61 9.29 -5.27 -18.76
C ALA A 61 8.96 -6.16 -19.96
N ARG A 62 7.79 -6.81 -19.96
CA ARG A 62 7.33 -7.66 -21.07
C ARG A 62 7.15 -6.87 -22.36
N ARG A 63 6.51 -5.69 -22.30
CA ARG A 63 6.32 -4.82 -23.47
C ARG A 63 7.66 -4.40 -24.09
N ARG A 64 8.64 -4.03 -23.25
CA ARG A 64 9.99 -3.70 -23.70
C ARG A 64 10.67 -4.88 -24.43
N ARG A 65 10.54 -6.11 -23.89
CA ARG A 65 11.11 -7.32 -24.51
C ARG A 65 10.46 -7.67 -25.85
N LEU A 66 9.16 -7.40 -26.00
CA LEU A 66 8.39 -7.68 -27.22
C LEU A 66 8.48 -6.55 -28.28
N GLY A 67 9.39 -5.59 -28.11
CA GLY A 67 9.55 -4.46 -29.05
C GLY A 67 8.41 -3.44 -29.01
N GLY A 68 7.53 -3.50 -28.01
CA GLY A 68 6.48 -2.51 -27.79
C GLY A 68 7.02 -1.19 -27.23
N PRO A 69 6.18 -0.14 -27.16
CA PRO A 69 6.59 1.16 -26.63
C PRO A 69 7.07 1.02 -25.18
N ALA A 70 8.31 1.44 -24.94
CA ALA A 70 8.92 1.38 -23.63
C ALA A 70 8.21 2.35 -22.66
N ALA A 71 8.05 1.93 -21.41
CA ALA A 71 7.71 2.85 -20.34
C ALA A 71 8.84 3.88 -20.18
N THR A 72 8.50 5.11 -19.80
CA THR A 72 9.50 6.12 -19.51
C THR A 72 10.32 5.72 -18.27
N ALA A 73 11.54 6.25 -18.16
CA ALA A 73 12.38 6.03 -16.98
C ALA A 73 11.66 6.49 -15.69
N LEU A 74 10.96 7.63 -15.76
CA LEU A 74 10.16 8.15 -14.66
C LEU A 74 9.01 7.20 -14.27
N ALA A 75 8.24 6.68 -15.23
CA ALA A 75 7.17 5.73 -14.93
C ALA A 75 7.70 4.44 -14.27
N THR A 76 8.85 3.96 -14.75
CA THR A 76 9.54 2.81 -14.18
C THR A 76 9.99 3.09 -12.75
N ALA A 77 10.62 4.25 -12.50
CA ALA A 77 11.08 4.67 -11.18
C ALA A 77 9.92 4.83 -10.19
N LEU A 78 8.82 5.46 -10.61
CA LEU A 78 7.62 5.63 -9.77
C LEU A 78 7.01 4.28 -9.38
N ASN A 79 6.94 3.31 -10.31
CA ASN A 79 6.42 1.98 -10.00
C ASN A 79 7.31 1.24 -8.98
N HIS A 80 8.63 1.26 -9.18
CA HIS A 80 9.57 0.60 -8.24
C HIS A 80 9.60 1.29 -6.88
N GLY A 81 9.57 2.63 -6.86
CA GLY A 81 9.46 3.41 -5.63
C GLY A 81 8.18 3.11 -4.87
N ALA A 82 7.03 3.08 -5.56
CA ALA A 82 5.74 2.70 -4.96
C ALA A 82 5.77 1.26 -4.44
N LEU A 83 6.38 0.32 -5.16
CA LEU A 83 6.52 -1.07 -4.72
C LEU A 83 7.37 -1.17 -3.44
N ALA A 84 8.51 -0.48 -3.39
CA ALA A 84 9.39 -0.45 -2.23
C ALA A 84 8.71 0.19 -1.01
N LEU A 85 8.01 1.31 -1.20
CA LEU A 85 7.24 1.97 -0.15
C LEU A 85 6.10 1.09 0.35
N LEU A 86 5.38 0.38 -0.53
CA LEU A 86 4.30 -0.53 -0.12
C LEU A 86 4.82 -1.75 0.65
N ALA A 87 5.97 -2.29 0.24
CA ALA A 87 6.64 -3.36 0.97
C ALA A 87 7.07 -2.89 2.37
N LEU A 88 7.69 -1.70 2.46
CA LEU A 88 8.03 -1.09 3.74
C LEU A 88 6.79 -0.84 4.62
N GLN A 89 5.68 -0.41 4.02
CA GLN A 89 4.41 -0.24 4.72
C GLN A 89 3.93 -1.54 5.35
N GLY A 90 4.00 -2.65 4.59
CA GLY A 90 3.66 -3.98 5.09
C GLY A 90 4.57 -4.40 6.25
N THR A 91 5.88 -4.21 6.12
CA THR A 91 6.86 -4.49 7.18
C THR A 91 6.55 -3.70 8.45
N LEU A 92 6.32 -2.39 8.34
CA LEU A 92 5.96 -1.54 9.49
C LEU A 92 4.65 -1.99 10.13
N GLY A 93 3.65 -2.38 9.34
CA GLY A 93 2.39 -2.91 9.85
C GLY A 93 2.56 -4.23 10.63
N VAL A 94 3.39 -5.14 10.13
CA VAL A 94 3.73 -6.39 10.83
C VAL A 94 4.50 -6.09 12.13
N LEU A 95 5.49 -5.18 12.09
CA LEU A 95 6.24 -4.79 13.27
C LEU A 95 5.34 -4.21 14.36
N MET A 96 4.37 -3.36 14.00
CA MET A 96 3.38 -2.84 14.96
C MET A 96 2.55 -3.95 15.62
N ILE A 97 2.17 -4.99 14.87
CA ILE A 97 1.43 -6.14 15.41
C ILE A 97 2.32 -6.95 16.37
N LEU A 98 3.60 -7.14 16.02
CA LEU A 98 4.55 -7.88 16.87
C LEU A 98 4.84 -7.11 18.16
N ASP A 99 5.06 -5.81 18.09
CA ASP A 99 5.28 -4.92 19.23
C ASP A 99 4.07 -4.95 20.18
N PHE A 100 2.85 -4.89 19.62
CA PHE A 100 1.60 -4.97 20.37
C PHE A 100 1.44 -6.24 21.23
N ARG A 101 2.07 -7.36 20.84
CA ARG A 101 1.96 -8.61 21.61
C ARG A 101 2.65 -8.53 22.97
N THR A 102 3.59 -7.60 23.12
CA THR A 102 4.44 -7.50 24.31
C THR A 102 4.37 -6.14 25.01
N ALA A 103 4.00 -5.08 24.30
CA ALA A 103 3.92 -3.73 24.81
C ALA A 103 2.88 -2.90 24.02
N PRO A 104 2.46 -1.71 24.50
CA PRO A 104 1.74 -0.77 23.66
C PRO A 104 2.55 -0.41 22.41
N ILE A 105 1.89 -0.26 21.26
CA ILE A 105 2.56 0.05 19.99
C ILE A 105 3.40 1.31 20.14
N ALA A 106 4.70 1.21 19.83
CA ALA A 106 5.61 2.33 19.92
C ALA A 106 5.21 3.47 18.95
N GLU A 107 5.17 4.70 19.46
CA GLU A 107 4.68 5.86 18.69
C GLU A 107 5.50 6.13 17.43
N HIS A 108 6.82 5.89 17.47
CA HIS A 108 7.69 6.05 16.30
C HIS A 108 7.32 5.10 15.15
N LEU A 109 6.82 3.89 15.44
CA LEU A 109 6.34 2.96 14.42
C LEU A 109 5.04 3.46 13.79
N ARG A 110 4.13 4.04 14.57
CA ARG A 110 2.88 4.64 14.06
C ARG A 110 3.17 5.82 13.15
N ILE A 111 4.05 6.73 13.57
CA ILE A 111 4.48 7.89 12.78
C ILE A 111 5.15 7.42 11.49
N ALA A 112 6.07 6.46 11.57
CA ALA A 112 6.73 5.90 10.39
C ALA A 112 5.71 5.27 9.42
N HIS A 113 4.76 4.48 9.93
CA HIS A 113 3.75 3.83 9.11
C HIS A 113 2.86 4.85 8.38
N VAL A 114 2.40 5.92 9.04
CA VAL A 114 1.60 6.97 8.39
C VAL A 114 2.43 7.77 7.38
N THR A 115 3.70 8.06 7.70
CA THR A 115 4.60 8.80 6.82
C THR A 115 4.88 8.03 5.52
N VAL A 116 5.18 6.74 5.63
CA VAL A 116 5.42 5.88 4.47
C VAL A 116 4.14 5.72 3.64
N ALA A 117 2.96 5.63 4.28
CA ALA A 117 1.68 5.64 3.57
C ALA A 117 1.47 6.91 2.74
N ALA A 118 1.82 8.09 3.30
CA ALA A 118 1.69 9.36 2.60
C ALA A 118 2.64 9.45 1.38
N LEU A 119 3.89 9.00 1.54
CA LEU A 119 4.86 8.91 0.43
C LEU A 119 4.39 7.94 -0.66
N PHE A 120 3.83 6.80 -0.26
CA PHE A 120 3.26 5.83 -1.19
C PHE A 120 2.07 6.43 -1.97
N TRP A 121 1.17 7.13 -1.28
CA TRP A 121 0.04 7.81 -1.90
C TRP A 121 0.48 8.88 -2.90
N TRP A 122 1.50 9.67 -2.55
CA TRP A 122 2.11 10.63 -3.46
C TRP A 122 2.68 9.95 -4.71
N ALA A 123 3.44 8.86 -4.55
CA ALA A 123 4.02 8.12 -5.68
C ALA A 123 2.95 7.56 -6.63
N LEU A 124 1.86 7.01 -6.09
CA LEU A 124 0.71 6.55 -6.88
C LEU A 124 0.03 7.71 -7.63
N SER A 125 -0.16 8.85 -6.97
CA SER A 125 -0.80 10.03 -7.56
C SER A 125 0.05 10.61 -8.70
N ALA A 126 1.37 10.67 -8.51
CA ALA A 126 2.33 11.09 -9.54
C ALA A 126 2.33 10.13 -10.74
N ALA A 127 2.29 8.81 -10.49
CA ALA A 127 2.22 7.81 -11.56
C ALA A 127 0.90 7.91 -12.35
N TRP A 128 -0.21 8.14 -11.66
CA TRP A 128 -1.52 8.34 -12.29
C TRP A 128 -1.54 9.62 -13.14
N TRP A 129 -1.01 10.73 -12.62
CA TRP A 129 -0.90 11.99 -13.36
C TRP A 129 -0.05 11.84 -14.63
N LEU A 130 1.12 11.18 -14.53
CA LEU A 130 1.97 10.90 -15.68
C LEU A 130 1.23 10.08 -16.74
N ALA A 131 0.46 9.07 -16.33
CA ALA A 131 -0.34 8.26 -17.24
C ALA A 131 -1.52 9.04 -17.86
N TYR A 132 -2.10 10.00 -17.15
CA TYR A 132 -3.10 10.91 -17.70
C TYR A 132 -2.51 11.81 -18.78
N GLU A 133 -1.39 12.48 -18.49
CA GLU A 133 -0.76 13.41 -19.42
C GLU A 133 -0.25 12.71 -20.70
N THR A 134 0.32 11.51 -20.54
CA THR A 134 0.74 10.69 -21.68
C THR A 134 -0.43 10.29 -22.58
N ARG A 135 -1.63 10.08 -22.03
CA ARG A 135 -2.83 9.77 -22.81
C ARG A 135 -3.37 10.99 -23.52
N ARG A 136 -3.37 12.15 -22.84
CA ARG A 136 -3.80 13.43 -23.40
C ARG A 136 -2.98 13.81 -24.63
N GLN A 137 -1.66 13.65 -24.56
CA GLN A 137 -0.75 13.95 -25.68
C GLN A 137 -0.89 13.00 -26.87
N ARG A 138 -1.47 11.80 -26.70
CA ARG A 138 -1.69 10.83 -27.80
C ARG A 138 -3.04 10.97 -28.48
N GLY A 139 -3.99 11.65 -27.83
CA GLY A 139 -5.32 11.92 -28.38
C GLY A 139 -5.47 13.32 -28.98
N ALA A 140 -4.43 14.14 -28.90
CA ALA A 140 -4.29 15.44 -29.56
C ALA A 140 -3.37 15.28 -30.78
#